data_AF-A0A401RK61-F1
#
_entry.id   AF-A0A401RK61-F1
#
_cell.length_a   1.000
_cell.length_b   1.000
_cell.length_c   1.000
_cell.angle_alpha   90.00
_cell.angle_beta   90.00
_cell.angle_gamma   90.00
#
_symmetry.space_group_name_H-M   'P 1'
#
loop_
_entity.id
_entity.type
_entity.pdbx_description
1 polymer ?
#
loop_
_entity_poly.entity_id
_entity_poly.type
_entity_poly.pdbx_seq_one_letter_code
_entity_poly.pdbx_strand_id
1 'polypeptide(L)'
;MRWSLVSVQFLVVLVLGICPSSGAGSLTRCPCPSLNLCHPLPADHQHQVEVVVFDSGGMDWKHYDWSTVTTIVAFGKYDRELLCHAHANNVRVVLKGN
;
A
#
# COMPACT_ATOMS: atom_id res chain seq x y z
N MET A 1 9.57 28.93 32.91
CA MET A 1 10.70 28.64 31.99
C MET A 1 10.53 27.35 31.18
N ARG A 2 9.30 26.82 31.00
CA ARG A 2 9.05 25.56 30.27
C ARG A 2 8.42 25.76 28.87
N TRP A 3 8.17 27.02 28.49
CA TRP A 3 7.58 27.44 27.21
C TRP A 3 8.65 27.83 26.18
N SER A 4 9.82 28.31 26.64
CA SER A 4 10.94 28.70 25.76
C SER A 4 11.60 27.51 25.07
N LEU A 5 11.62 26.33 25.71
CA LEU A 5 12.17 25.11 25.11
C LEU A 5 11.32 24.62 23.94
N VAL A 6 9.99 24.77 24.02
CA VAL A 6 9.06 24.37 22.95
C VAL A 6 9.27 25.25 21.72
N SER A 7 9.40 26.57 21.87
CA SER A 7 9.67 27.48 20.75
C SER A 7 11.02 27.26 20.08
N VAL A 8 12.07 26.94 20.84
CA VAL A 8 13.41 26.64 20.28
C VAL A 8 13.36 25.32 19.48
N GLN A 9 12.62 24.33 19.96
CA GLN A 9 12.52 23.03 19.29
C GLN A 9 11.79 23.13 17.93
N PHE A 10 10.77 24.00 17.83
CA PHE A 10 10.10 24.29 16.55
C PHE A 10 10.99 25.03 15.55
N LEU A 11 11.83 25.97 16.02
CA LEU A 11 12.77 26.70 15.16
C LEU A 11 13.87 25.81 14.60
N VAL A 12 14.37 24.83 15.36
CA VAL A 12 15.40 23.89 14.91
C VAL A 12 14.91 23.02 13.75
N VAL A 13 13.64 22.57 13.77
CA VAL A 13 13.04 21.78 12.67
C VAL A 13 12.95 22.60 11.38
N LEU A 14 12.66 23.90 11.48
CA LEU A 14 12.51 24.79 10.34
C LEU A 14 13.85 25.17 9.69
N VAL A 15 14.91 25.32 10.50
CA VAL A 15 16.25 25.74 10.03
C VAL A 15 17.06 24.57 9.47
N LEU A 16 16.90 23.35 9.99
CA LEU A 16 17.68 22.19 9.55
C LEU A 16 17.12 21.48 8.30
N GLY A 17 15.95 21.89 7.78
CA GLY A 17 15.39 21.30 6.56
C GLY A 17 15.17 19.79 6.67
N ILE A 18 14.94 19.26 7.88
CA ILE A 18 14.69 17.84 8.08
C ILE A 18 13.23 17.59 7.72
N CYS A 19 12.98 17.31 6.45
CA CYS A 19 11.72 16.67 6.05
C CYS A 19 11.64 15.33 6.79
N PRO A 20 10.54 15.03 7.51
CA PRO A 20 10.30 13.67 7.96
C PRO A 20 10.24 12.81 6.71
N SER A 21 11.28 12.01 6.50
CA SER A 21 11.36 11.05 5.41
C SER A 21 10.18 10.10 5.56
N SER A 22 9.16 10.30 4.72
CA SER A 22 8.08 9.34 4.54
C SER A 22 8.74 7.99 4.30
N GLY A 23 8.52 7.03 5.19
CA GLY A 23 9.19 5.74 5.17
C GLY A 23 8.99 5.08 3.80
N ALA A 24 10.03 5.12 2.97
CA ALA A 24 10.11 4.34 1.76
C ALA A 24 10.27 2.88 2.20
N GLY A 25 9.14 2.19 2.39
CA GLY A 25 9.12 0.74 2.53
C GLY A 25 9.91 0.15 1.35
N SER A 26 10.90 -0.67 1.65
CA SER A 26 11.79 -1.29 0.68
C SER A 26 10.99 -1.98 -0.43
N LEU A 27 10.92 -1.35 -1.62
CA LEU A 27 10.35 -1.91 -2.85
C LEU A 27 11.07 -3.18 -3.32
N THR A 28 12.21 -3.48 -2.69
CA THR A 28 13.13 -4.57 -3.00
C THR A 28 12.57 -5.97 -2.71
N ARG A 29 11.37 -6.09 -2.13
CA ARG A 29 10.73 -7.39 -1.80
C ARG A 29 9.54 -7.76 -2.68
N CYS A 30 9.07 -6.86 -3.54
CA CYS A 30 7.89 -7.12 -4.38
C CYS A 30 8.27 -8.01 -5.58
N PRO A 31 7.51 -9.09 -5.88
CA PRO A 31 7.87 -10.04 -6.93
C PRO A 31 7.44 -9.62 -8.34
N CYS A 32 6.89 -8.41 -8.53
CA CYS A 32 6.28 -8.02 -9.80
C CYS A 32 7.31 -7.60 -10.85
N PRO A 33 7.01 -7.78 -12.16
CA PRO A 33 7.96 -7.52 -13.24
C PRO A 33 8.48 -6.07 -13.28
N SER A 34 7.61 -5.11 -12.92
CA SER A 34 7.96 -3.69 -12.87
C SER A 34 7.77 -3.12 -11.47
N LEU A 35 8.78 -2.43 -10.96
CA LEU A 35 8.77 -1.81 -9.63
C LEU A 35 7.63 -0.79 -9.44
N ASN A 36 7.17 -0.16 -10.52
CA ASN A 36 6.07 0.81 -10.47
C ASN A 36 4.75 0.20 -9.99
N LEU A 37 4.52 -1.10 -10.23
CA LEU A 37 3.34 -1.81 -9.75
C LEU A 37 3.33 -1.98 -8.24
N CYS A 38 4.49 -1.87 -7.60
CA CYS A 38 4.63 -2.09 -6.17
C CYS A 38 4.60 -0.80 -5.36
N HIS A 39 4.45 0.35 -6.04
CA HIS A 39 4.25 1.61 -5.35
C HIS A 39 2.90 1.62 -4.62
N PRO A 40 2.81 2.29 -3.47
CA PRO A 40 1.54 2.54 -2.83
C PRO A 40 0.56 3.21 -3.80
N LEU A 41 -0.72 2.84 -3.70
CA LEU A 41 -1.77 3.48 -4.48
C LEU A 41 -1.77 5.00 -4.21
N PRO A 42 -1.87 5.83 -5.26
CA PRO A 42 -1.93 7.28 -5.11
C PRO A 42 -3.07 7.74 -4.18
N ALA A 43 -2.88 8.85 -3.48
CA ALA A 43 -3.89 9.37 -2.57
C ALA A 43 -5.17 9.86 -3.28
N ASP A 44 -5.07 10.23 -4.56
CA ASP A 44 -6.19 10.59 -5.43
C ASP A 44 -6.90 9.35 -6.03
N HIS A 45 -6.30 8.17 -5.93
CA HIS A 45 -6.89 6.87 -6.27
C HIS A 45 -7.72 6.28 -5.13
N GLN A 46 -8.48 7.12 -4.43
CA GLN A 46 -9.39 6.66 -3.39
C GLN A 46 -10.70 6.23 -4.02
N HIS A 47 -10.98 4.92 -3.97
CA HIS A 47 -12.24 4.40 -4.46
C HIS A 47 -13.39 4.99 -3.65
N GLN A 48 -14.41 5.54 -4.32
CA GLN A 48 -15.60 6.08 -3.64
C GLN A 48 -16.37 4.99 -2.90
N VAL A 49 -16.26 3.75 -3.39
CA VAL A 49 -16.84 2.54 -2.81
C VAL A 49 -15.75 1.48 -2.73
N GLU A 50 -15.57 0.88 -1.55
CA GLU A 50 -14.63 -0.22 -1.35
C GLU A 50 -15.34 -1.56 -1.58
N VAL A 51 -14.85 -2.35 -2.53
CA VAL A 51 -15.31 -3.71 -2.80
C VAL A 51 -14.21 -4.67 -2.40
N VAL A 52 -14.42 -5.32 -1.27
CA VAL A 52 -13.46 -6.21 -0.63
C VAL A 52 -13.80 -7.67 -0.96
N VAL A 53 -12.85 -8.37 -1.58
CA VAL A 53 -12.97 -9.80 -1.90
C VAL A 53 -12.10 -10.62 -0.96
N PHE A 54 -12.64 -11.73 -0.47
CA PHE A 54 -11.95 -12.69 0.39
C PHE A 54 -11.52 -13.88 -0.46
N ASP A 55 -10.25 -13.95 -0.83
CA ASP A 55 -9.71 -15.00 -1.70
C ASP A 55 -9.15 -16.16 -0.87
N SER A 56 -9.65 -17.37 -1.10
CA SER A 56 -9.22 -18.59 -0.42
C SER A 56 -8.06 -19.31 -1.13
N GLY A 57 -7.53 -18.74 -2.22
CA GLY A 57 -6.53 -19.31 -3.10
C GLY A 57 -7.12 -20.06 -4.30
N GLY A 58 -6.24 -20.56 -5.17
CA GLY A 58 -6.63 -21.23 -6.42
C GLY A 58 -6.55 -20.29 -7.61
N MET A 59 -7.46 -20.42 -8.57
CA MET A 59 -7.44 -19.65 -9.82
C MET A 59 -8.72 -18.82 -10.05
N ASP A 60 -9.65 -18.80 -9.10
CA ASP A 60 -10.94 -18.10 -9.25
C ASP A 60 -10.76 -16.60 -9.42
N TRP A 61 -9.68 -16.03 -8.89
CA TRP A 61 -9.30 -14.63 -9.07
C TRP A 61 -9.20 -14.21 -10.55
N LYS A 62 -8.91 -15.15 -11.46
CA LYS A 62 -8.85 -14.89 -12.91
C LYS A 62 -10.22 -14.50 -13.50
N HIS A 63 -11.30 -14.68 -12.75
CA HIS A 63 -12.67 -14.38 -13.17
C HIS A 63 -13.29 -13.21 -12.41
N TYR A 64 -12.53 -12.53 -11.55
CA TYR A 64 -13.01 -11.36 -10.84
C TYR A 64 -13.25 -10.20 -11.80
N ASP A 65 -14.22 -9.37 -11.47
CA ASP A 65 -14.40 -8.09 -12.14
C ASP A 65 -13.40 -7.07 -11.58
N TRP A 66 -12.24 -6.99 -12.23
CA TRP A 66 -11.14 -6.08 -11.90
C TRP A 66 -11.49 -4.60 -12.04
N SER A 67 -12.62 -4.26 -12.68
CA SER A 67 -13.10 -2.87 -12.73
C SER A 67 -13.81 -2.44 -11.44
N THR A 68 -14.27 -3.41 -10.64
CA THR A 68 -15.08 -3.18 -9.44
C THR A 68 -14.31 -3.49 -8.16
N VAL A 69 -13.47 -4.54 -8.14
CA VAL A 69 -12.72 -4.95 -6.95
C VAL A 69 -11.68 -3.89 -6.57
N THR A 70 -11.62 -3.52 -5.29
CA THR A 70 -10.67 -2.51 -4.79
C THR A 70 -9.63 -3.12 -3.85
N THR A 71 -10.02 -4.15 -3.10
CA THR A 71 -9.15 -4.84 -2.14
C THR A 71 -9.38 -6.34 -2.17
N ILE A 72 -8.28 -7.11 -2.16
CA ILE A 72 -8.28 -8.57 -1.99
C ILE A 72 -7.66 -8.89 -0.63
N VAL A 73 -8.39 -9.63 0.19
CA VAL A 73 -7.89 -10.24 1.42
C VAL A 73 -7.53 -11.68 1.11
N ALA A 74 -6.23 -11.97 1.03
CA ALA A 74 -5.73 -13.32 0.73
C ALA A 74 -5.70 -14.17 2.01
N PHE A 75 -6.57 -15.18 2.07
CA PHE A 75 -6.59 -16.26 3.06
C PHE A 75 -5.85 -17.50 2.57
N GLY A 76 -5.74 -17.67 1.26
CA GLY A 76 -4.98 -18.75 0.64
C GLY A 76 -3.47 -18.62 0.82
N LYS A 77 -2.72 -19.52 0.18
CA LYS A 77 -1.25 -19.39 0.08
C LYS A 77 -0.90 -18.12 -0.71
N TYR A 78 0.25 -17.54 -0.41
CA TYR A 78 0.77 -16.39 -1.15
C TYR A 78 0.98 -16.72 -2.63
N ASP A 79 0.13 -16.14 -3.48
CA ASP A 79 0.19 -16.26 -4.93
C ASP A 79 0.80 -14.96 -5.52
N ARG A 80 1.98 -15.12 -6.14
CA ARG A 80 2.72 -14.01 -6.77
C ARG A 80 2.03 -13.50 -8.04
N GLU A 81 1.37 -14.39 -8.77
CA GLU A 81 0.66 -14.05 -10.00
C GLU A 81 -0.56 -13.18 -9.65
N LEU A 82 -1.36 -13.62 -8.68
CA LEU A 82 -2.48 -12.85 -8.13
C LEU A 82 -2.03 -11.46 -7.65
N LEU A 83 -0.96 -11.39 -6.84
CA LEU A 83 -0.46 -10.12 -6.32
C LEU A 83 -0.16 -9.12 -7.44
N CYS A 84 0.58 -9.56 -8.46
CA CYS A 84 1.03 -8.68 -9.52
C CYS A 84 -0.08 -8.32 -10.51
N HIS A 85 -1.03 -9.24 -10.73
CA HIS A 85 -2.22 -8.95 -11.50
C HIS A 85 -3.11 -7.92 -10.78
N ALA A 86 -3.29 -8.05 -9.47
CA ALA A 86 -4.00 -7.07 -8.66
C ALA A 86 -3.34 -5.69 -8.70
N HIS A 87 -2.02 -5.63 -8.52
CA HIS A 87 -1.27 -4.38 -8.63
C HIS A 87 -1.39 -3.71 -10.00
N ALA A 88 -1.39 -4.48 -11.09
CA ALA A 88 -1.61 -3.95 -12.44
C ALA A 88 -3.00 -3.33 -12.63
N ASN A 89 -3.98 -3.71 -11.80
CA ASN A 89 -5.34 -3.18 -11.80
C ASN A 89 -5.58 -2.15 -10.68
N ASN A 90 -4.53 -1.63 -10.04
CA ASN A 90 -4.63 -0.72 -8.89
C ASN A 90 -5.42 -1.31 -7.71
N VAL A 91 -5.43 -2.63 -7.56
CA VAL A 91 -6.11 -3.33 -6.47
C VAL A 91 -5.14 -3.60 -5.34
N ARG A 92 -5.57 -3.29 -4.11
CA ARG A 92 -4.79 -3.55 -2.89
C ARG A 92 -4.88 -5.02 -2.52
N VAL A 93 -3.75 -5.65 -2.19
CA VAL A 93 -3.75 -7.00 -1.60
C VAL A 93 -3.30 -6.94 -0.15
N VAL A 94 -4.09 -7.53 0.74
CA VAL A 94 -3.77 -7.65 2.17
C VAL A 94 -3.73 -9.12 2.57
N LEU A 95 -2.78 -9.47 3.42
CA LEU A 95 -2.62 -10.83 3.93
C LEU A 95 -3.38 -10.99 5.24
N LYS A 96 -4.04 -12.14 5.42
CA LYS A 96 -4.60 -12.53 6.71
C LYS A 96 -3.47 -12.61 7.76
N GLY A 97 -3.65 -11.95 8.91
CA GLY A 97 -2.79 -12.14 10.08
C GLY A 97 -3.00 -13.55 10.66
N ASN A 98 -1.92 -14.26 10.94
CA ASN A 98 -1.94 -15.58 11.59
C ASN A 98 -1.70 -15.47 13.09
#